data_AF-A0A7R9YU94-F1
#
_entry.id   AF-A0A7R9YU94-F1
#
_cell.length_a   1.000
_cell.length_b   1.000
_cell.length_c   1.000
_cell.angle_alpha   90.00
_cell.angle_beta   90.00
_cell.angle_gamma   90.00
#
_symmetry.space_group_name_H-M   'P 1'
#
loop_
_entity.id
_entity.type
_entity.pdbx_description
1 polymer ?
#
loop_
_entity_poly.entity_id
_entity_poly.type
_entity_poly.pdbx_seq_one_letter_code
_entity_poly.pdbx_strand_id
1 'polypeptide(L)'
;MGAENLDLIPVFTCGVTLSACMPLPLHRIHQFEKIEQFVVCSPEGNESWEMMEEMLANAEAFYQGLDLPYHVVNIVSGELNNAAAKKYDLEAWFPASKTHRELVSCSNCTDYQARRLDVRLRVPKGPGGDQGGNRCVHMLNSTLTATERTMCCVLENYQTPDGVRVPEVLKPFMAGVEFIPFRKEIDAKGKLVPRQQPPAA
;
A
#
# COMPACT_ATOMS: atom_id res chain seq x y z
N MET A 1 -19.51 4.91 -6.23
CA MET A 1 -19.67 3.46 -6.44
C MET A 1 -18.42 2.87 -5.87
N GLY A 2 -18.50 2.23 -4.70
CA GLY A 2 -17.32 1.86 -3.92
C GLY A 2 -16.51 0.77 -4.62
N ALA A 3 -15.20 0.77 -4.43
CA ALA A 3 -14.32 -0.32 -4.82
C ALA A 3 -14.77 -1.62 -4.11
N GLU A 4 -15.58 -2.44 -4.80
CA GLU A 4 -16.17 -3.67 -4.23
C GLU A 4 -15.21 -4.87 -4.21
N ASN A 5 -13.99 -4.75 -4.72
CA ASN A 5 -13.01 -5.85 -4.76
C ASN A 5 -11.67 -5.40 -4.19
N LEU A 6 -11.50 -5.58 -2.88
CA LEU A 6 -10.19 -5.53 -2.21
C LEU A 6 -9.73 -6.96 -1.96
N ASP A 7 -8.62 -7.34 -2.58
CA ASP A 7 -8.07 -8.69 -2.41
C ASP A 7 -6.96 -8.67 -1.35
N LEU A 8 -7.10 -9.52 -0.32
CA LEU A 8 -6.04 -9.81 0.65
C LEU A 8 -5.22 -10.99 0.13
N ILE A 9 -3.91 -10.78 -0.08
CA ILE A 9 -3.03 -11.78 -0.69
C ILE A 9 -1.69 -11.83 0.07
N PRO A 10 -1.20 -13.04 0.42
CA PRO A 10 0.17 -13.22 0.90
C PRO A 10 1.16 -13.02 -0.26
N VAL A 11 2.12 -12.13 -0.09
CA VAL A 11 3.12 -11.77 -1.11
C VAL A 11 4.48 -12.34 -0.73
N PHE A 12 5.09 -13.06 -1.68
CA PHE A 12 6.45 -13.60 -1.54
C PHE A 12 7.44 -12.87 -2.45
N THR A 13 8.53 -12.37 -1.87
CA THR A 13 9.59 -11.68 -2.64
C THR A 13 10.97 -12.29 -2.38
N CYS A 14 11.73 -12.50 -3.46
CA CYS A 14 13.04 -13.17 -3.40
C CYS A 14 14.17 -12.26 -2.86
N GLY A 15 14.00 -10.93 -2.90
CA GLY A 15 14.93 -9.98 -2.26
C GLY A 15 16.36 -9.89 -2.84
N VAL A 16 16.62 -10.51 -3.99
CA VAL A 16 17.97 -10.89 -4.49
C VAL A 16 18.95 -9.72 -4.71
N THR A 17 18.49 -8.47 -4.81
CA THR A 17 19.34 -7.31 -5.14
C THR A 17 19.59 -6.31 -4.01
N LEU A 18 19.03 -6.48 -2.80
CA LEU A 18 18.95 -5.36 -1.82
C LEU A 18 19.29 -5.75 -0.37
N SER A 19 20.24 -6.67 -0.18
CA SER A 19 20.63 -7.20 1.14
C SER A 19 21.28 -6.20 2.12
N ALA A 20 21.55 -4.95 1.74
CA ALA A 20 22.36 -4.02 2.55
C ALA A 20 21.71 -2.68 2.92
N CYS A 21 20.49 -2.37 2.45
CA CYS A 21 20.03 -0.98 2.42
C CYS A 21 19.09 -0.53 3.56
N MET A 22 18.60 -1.42 4.44
CA MET A 22 17.69 -0.99 5.52
C MET A 22 17.86 -1.75 6.84
N PRO A 23 18.06 -1.04 7.98
CA PRO A 23 18.19 -1.65 9.31
C PRO A 23 16.85 -1.94 10.02
N LEU A 24 15.69 -1.70 9.39
CA LEU A 24 14.37 -1.96 10.00
C LEU A 24 13.91 -3.41 9.73
N PRO A 25 13.76 -4.27 10.76
CA PRO A 25 13.54 -5.71 10.58
C PRO A 25 12.29 -6.11 9.79
N LEU A 26 11.24 -5.29 9.79
CA LEU A 26 9.94 -5.60 9.18
C LEU A 26 9.65 -4.80 7.90
N HIS A 27 10.56 -3.92 7.49
CA HIS A 27 10.32 -3.06 6.32
C HIS A 27 10.54 -3.79 4.99
N ARG A 28 11.45 -4.77 4.98
CA ARG A 28 11.76 -5.61 3.81
C ARG A 28 11.94 -7.05 4.25
N ILE A 29 10.91 -7.85 4.00
CA ILE A 29 10.82 -9.26 4.39
C ILE A 29 10.40 -10.11 3.19
N HIS A 30 10.67 -11.42 3.27
CA HIS A 30 10.38 -12.35 2.19
C HIS A 30 8.89 -12.66 2.02
N GLN A 31 8.12 -12.55 3.09
CA GLN A 31 6.69 -12.82 3.11
C GLN A 31 5.99 -11.68 3.83
N PHE A 32 4.97 -11.11 3.21
CA PHE A 32 4.17 -10.04 3.81
C PHE A 32 2.74 -10.07 3.29
N GLU A 33 1.78 -9.60 4.09
CA GLU A 33 0.37 -9.49 3.66
C GLU A 33 0.11 -8.14 2.98
N LYS A 34 -0.68 -8.17 1.90
CA LYS A 34 -1.05 -6.97 1.15
C LYS A 34 -2.53 -6.98 0.79
N ILE A 35 -3.18 -5.83 0.98
CA ILE A 35 -4.49 -5.55 0.40
C ILE A 35 -4.29 -4.73 -0.87
N GLU A 36 -4.76 -5.25 -2.01
CA GLU A 36 -4.62 -4.64 -3.32
C GLU A 36 -5.96 -4.14 -3.86
N GLN A 37 -5.94 -2.97 -4.49
CA GLN A 37 -6.96 -2.47 -5.38
C GLN A 37 -6.59 -2.87 -6.82
N PHE A 38 -7.48 -3.56 -7.52
CA PHE A 38 -7.30 -3.87 -8.93
C PHE A 38 -8.53 -3.46 -9.71
N VAL A 39 -8.34 -2.69 -10.79
CA VAL A 39 -9.44 -2.23 -11.62
C VAL A 39 -9.24 -2.61 -13.08
N VAL A 40 -10.29 -3.15 -13.67
CA VAL A 40 -10.44 -3.36 -15.11
C VAL A 40 -11.52 -2.43 -15.60
N CYS A 41 -11.19 -1.50 -16.50
CA CYS A 41 -12.11 -0.46 -16.95
C CYS A 41 -12.11 -0.32 -18.48
N SER A 42 -13.06 0.46 -18.99
CA SER A 42 -13.12 0.74 -20.43
C SER A 42 -11.86 1.48 -20.89
N PRO A 43 -11.35 1.20 -22.11
CA PRO A 43 -10.33 2.02 -22.76
C PRO A 43 -10.90 3.29 -23.42
N GLU A 44 -12.16 3.65 -23.13
CA GLU A 44 -12.86 4.78 -23.74
C GLU A 44 -12.73 6.05 -22.90
N GLY A 45 -12.62 7.19 -23.59
CA GLY A 45 -12.48 8.50 -22.94
C GLY A 45 -11.29 8.55 -21.98
N ASN A 46 -11.55 9.02 -20.77
CA ASN A 46 -10.56 9.22 -19.72
C ASN A 46 -10.76 8.27 -18.52
N GLU A 47 -11.60 7.25 -18.66
CA GLU A 47 -12.09 6.41 -17.55
C GLU A 47 -10.96 5.81 -16.72
N SER A 48 -9.93 5.25 -17.36
CA SER A 48 -8.77 4.69 -16.64
C SER A 48 -8.00 5.73 -15.83
N TRP A 49 -7.93 6.97 -16.33
CA TRP A 49 -7.20 8.03 -15.63
C TRP A 49 -8.00 8.59 -14.47
N GLU A 50 -9.32 8.72 -14.61
CA GLU A 50 -10.23 9.05 -13.51
C GLU A 50 -10.19 7.98 -12.42
N MET A 51 -10.20 6.72 -12.81
CA MET A 51 -10.08 5.59 -11.89
C MET A 51 -8.73 5.56 -11.16
N MET A 52 -7.63 5.97 -11.81
CA MET A 52 -6.32 6.09 -11.16
C MET A 52 -6.36 7.10 -10.01
N GLU A 53 -7.02 8.24 -10.21
CA GLU A 53 -7.17 9.27 -9.18
C GLU A 53 -8.12 8.79 -8.06
N GLU A 54 -9.17 8.03 -8.38
CA GLU A 54 -10.04 7.39 -7.36
C GLU A 54 -9.28 6.35 -6.52
N MET A 55 -8.47 5.49 -7.15
CA MET A 55 -7.65 4.49 -6.45
C MET A 55 -6.60 5.13 -5.53
N LEU A 56 -6.02 6.25 -5.96
CA LEU A 56 -5.12 7.05 -5.14
C LEU A 56 -5.88 7.68 -3.96
N ALA A 57 -7.04 8.29 -4.20
CA ALA A 57 -7.87 8.89 -3.15
C ALA A 57 -8.30 7.88 -2.08
N ASN A 58 -8.62 6.64 -2.48
CA ASN A 58 -8.92 5.54 -1.55
C ASN A 58 -7.72 5.21 -0.66
N ALA A 59 -6.52 5.15 -1.25
CA ALA A 59 -5.29 4.91 -0.50
C ALA A 59 -4.98 6.07 0.46
N GLU A 60 -5.11 7.31 0.00
CA GLU A 60 -4.95 8.50 0.83
C GLU A 60 -5.94 8.50 2.01
N ALA A 61 -7.23 8.26 1.74
CA ALA A 61 -8.25 8.19 2.78
C ALA A 61 -7.95 7.11 3.84
N PHE A 62 -7.37 5.98 3.43
CA PHE A 62 -6.93 4.92 4.36
C PHE A 62 -5.83 5.41 5.30
N TYR A 63 -4.78 6.06 4.77
CA TYR A 63 -3.66 6.57 5.58
C TYR A 63 -4.04 7.81 6.40
N GLN A 64 -4.95 8.65 5.91
CA GLN A 64 -5.55 9.75 6.67
C GLN A 64 -6.38 9.22 7.85
N GLY A 65 -7.14 8.13 7.67
CA GLY A 65 -7.87 7.48 8.76
C GLY A 65 -6.96 6.92 9.85
N LEU A 66 -5.74 6.52 9.48
CA LEU A 66 -4.68 6.11 10.40
C LEU A 66 -3.87 7.29 10.97
N ASP A 67 -4.21 8.54 10.65
CA ASP A 67 -3.50 9.76 11.06
C ASP A 67 -1.97 9.65 10.85
N LEU A 68 -1.57 9.09 9.70
CA LEU A 68 -0.16 8.96 9.31
C LEU A 68 0.23 10.09 8.36
N PRO A 69 1.30 10.87 8.65
CA PRO A 69 1.80 11.89 7.75
C PRO A 69 2.40 11.26 6.49
N TYR A 70 2.06 11.80 5.32
CA TYR A 70 2.59 11.33 4.03
C TYR A 70 2.65 12.46 2.99
N HIS A 71 3.30 12.16 1.87
CA HIS A 71 3.16 12.91 0.62
C HIS A 71 2.91 11.97 -0.57
N VAL A 72 2.43 12.53 -1.68
CA VAL A 72 2.26 11.80 -2.93
C VAL A 72 3.31 12.27 -3.93
N VAL A 73 3.99 11.31 -4.56
CA VAL A 73 5.06 11.55 -5.53
C VAL A 73 4.65 10.99 -6.88
N ASN A 74 4.77 11.80 -7.94
CA ASN A 74 4.66 11.33 -9.32
C ASN A 74 6.03 10.81 -9.79
N ILE A 75 6.08 9.55 -10.18
CA ILE A 75 7.34 8.87 -10.45
C ILE A 75 7.90 9.28 -11.81
N VAL A 76 9.21 9.58 -11.83
CA VAL A 76 9.93 9.96 -13.05
C VAL A 76 9.97 8.80 -14.05
N SER A 77 10.00 9.13 -15.34
CA SER A 77 9.90 8.13 -16.41
C SER A 77 10.97 7.04 -16.38
N GLY A 78 12.18 7.33 -15.85
CA GLY A 78 13.28 6.37 -15.74
C GLY A 78 13.07 5.28 -14.67
N GLU A 79 12.17 5.51 -13.71
CA GLU A 79 11.84 4.57 -12.64
C GLU A 79 10.51 3.85 -12.87
N LEU A 80 9.83 4.13 -13.99
CA LEU A 80 8.63 3.39 -14.37
C LEU A 80 9.01 1.98 -14.82
N ASN A 81 8.29 0.98 -14.31
CA ASN A 81 8.37 -0.37 -14.84
C ASN A 81 7.71 -0.44 -16.22
N ASN A 82 8.11 -1.42 -17.04
CA ASN A 82 7.65 -1.56 -18.44
C ASN A 82 6.12 -1.50 -18.65
N ALA A 83 5.34 -1.90 -17.65
CA ALA A 83 3.88 -1.95 -17.75
C ALA A 83 3.20 -0.61 -17.43
N ALA A 84 3.78 0.25 -16.60
CA ALA A 84 3.13 1.45 -16.12
C ALA A 84 3.29 2.62 -17.11
N ALA A 85 2.18 3.22 -17.52
CA ALA A 85 2.17 4.46 -18.28
C ALA A 85 2.34 5.69 -17.37
N LYS A 86 1.83 5.60 -16.14
CA LYS A 86 2.01 6.59 -15.06
C LYS A 86 1.94 5.87 -13.72
N LYS A 87 2.68 6.38 -12.74
CA LYS A 87 2.74 5.82 -11.39
C LYS A 87 2.80 6.93 -10.34
N TYR A 88 2.01 6.78 -9.28
CA TYR A 88 2.12 7.56 -8.05
C TYR A 88 2.60 6.66 -6.92
N ASP A 89 3.51 7.17 -6.09
CA ASP A 89 3.84 6.55 -4.80
C ASP A 89 3.35 7.44 -3.65
N LEU A 90 2.75 6.80 -2.64
CA LEU A 90 2.50 7.43 -1.34
C LEU A 90 3.64 7.04 -0.42
N GLU A 91 4.40 8.03 0.00
CA GLU A 91 5.50 7.83 0.95
C GLU A 91 5.11 8.42 2.29
N ALA A 92 5.02 7.57 3.31
CA ALA A 92 4.72 8.00 4.67
C ALA A 92 5.99 8.44 5.39
N TRP A 93 5.83 9.36 6.34
CA TRP A 93 6.93 9.88 7.14
C TRP A 93 7.24 8.94 8.33
N PHE A 94 8.53 8.62 8.48
CA PHE A 94 9.05 7.78 9.55
C PHE A 94 9.88 8.65 10.51
N PRO A 95 9.37 9.04 11.68
CA PRO A 95 10.01 10.02 12.55
C PRO A 95 11.33 9.54 13.17
N ALA A 96 11.47 8.24 13.47
CA ALA A 96 12.74 7.71 14.00
C ALA A 96 13.78 7.59 12.88
N SER A 97 13.35 7.20 11.68
CA SER A 97 14.21 7.15 10.49
C SER A 97 14.51 8.52 9.87
N LYS A 98 13.73 9.56 10.19
CA LYS A 98 13.78 10.91 9.61
C LYS A 98 13.73 10.92 8.08
N THR A 99 12.92 10.05 7.49
CA THR A 99 12.77 9.96 6.04
C THR A 99 11.35 9.56 5.66
N HIS A 100 10.96 9.89 4.43
CA HIS A 100 9.78 9.29 3.80
C HIS A 100 10.13 7.89 3.30
N ARG A 101 9.16 6.97 3.36
CA ARG A 101 9.28 5.62 2.79
C ARG A 101 7.98 5.19 2.12
N GLU A 102 8.12 4.53 0.99
CA GLU A 102 7.02 4.01 0.17
C GLU A 102 6.14 3.01 0.94
N LEU A 103 4.84 3.31 1.02
CA LEU A 103 3.80 2.41 1.51
C LEU A 103 2.83 1.97 0.41
N VAL A 104 2.56 2.84 -0.56
CA VAL A 104 1.64 2.56 -1.69
C VAL A 104 2.32 2.89 -3.00
N SER A 105 2.01 2.07 -4.00
CA SER A 105 2.31 2.31 -5.41
C SER A 105 1.01 2.13 -6.20
N CYS A 106 0.59 3.17 -6.91
CA CYS A 106 -0.61 3.20 -7.76
C CYS A 106 -0.22 3.41 -9.22
N SER A 107 -0.53 2.45 -10.08
CA SER A 107 -0.09 2.43 -11.48
C SER A 107 -1.25 2.26 -12.44
N ASN A 108 -1.29 3.09 -13.48
CA ASN A 108 -2.13 2.85 -14.65
C ASN A 108 -1.30 2.14 -15.73
N CYS A 109 -1.65 0.90 -16.03
CA CYS A 109 -0.95 0.09 -17.03
C CYS A 109 -1.61 0.16 -18.42
N THR A 110 -2.71 0.91 -18.56
CA THR A 110 -3.52 0.97 -19.80
C THR A 110 -3.79 -0.43 -20.34
N ASP A 111 -3.58 -0.67 -21.63
CA ASP A 111 -3.80 -1.97 -22.26
C ASP A 111 -2.58 -2.92 -22.22
N TYR A 112 -1.47 -2.54 -21.57
CA TYR A 112 -0.21 -3.29 -21.62
C TYR A 112 -0.37 -4.74 -21.13
N GLN A 113 -0.98 -4.91 -19.95
CA GLN A 113 -1.24 -6.22 -19.36
C GLN A 113 -2.33 -6.96 -20.15
N ALA A 114 -3.40 -6.26 -20.53
CA ALA A 114 -4.55 -6.81 -21.24
C ALA A 114 -4.16 -7.41 -22.61
N ARG A 115 -3.24 -6.78 -23.34
CA ARG A 115 -2.71 -7.30 -24.61
C ARG A 115 -2.04 -8.67 -24.45
N ARG A 116 -1.25 -8.85 -23.38
CA ARG A 116 -0.54 -10.11 -23.12
C ARG A 116 -1.48 -11.22 -22.63
N LEU A 117 -2.51 -10.84 -21.88
CA LEU A 117 -3.50 -11.77 -21.31
C LEU A 117 -4.71 -12.01 -22.24
N ASP A 118 -4.75 -11.33 -23.40
CA ASP A 118 -5.87 -11.33 -24.35
C ASP A 118 -7.23 -10.97 -23.72
N VAL A 119 -7.23 -10.02 -22.76
CA VAL A 119 -8.45 -9.57 -22.10
C VAL A 119 -9.08 -8.43 -22.91
N ARG A 120 -10.27 -8.69 -23.46
CA ARG A 120 -10.92 -7.79 -24.40
C ARG A 120 -12.31 -7.36 -23.96
N LEU A 121 -12.62 -6.10 -24.23
CA LEU A 121 -13.97 -5.56 -24.18
C LEU A 121 -14.73 -5.99 -25.44
N ARG A 122 -15.79 -6.76 -25.26
CA ARG A 122 -16.68 -7.16 -26.35
C ARG A 122 -17.66 -6.03 -26.65
N VAL A 123 -17.48 -5.38 -27.79
CA VAL A 123 -18.43 -4.36 -28.27
C VAL A 123 -19.59 -5.07 -28.98
N PRO A 124 -20.86 -4.79 -28.63
CA PRO A 124 -22.00 -5.37 -29.34
C PRO A 124 -21.98 -4.98 -30.82
N LYS A 125 -22.50 -5.86 -31.69
CA LYS A 125 -22.60 -5.57 -33.12
C LYS A 125 -23.48 -4.33 -33.34
N GLY A 126 -23.00 -3.40 -34.16
CA GLY A 126 -23.80 -2.26 -34.57
C GLY A 126 -24.99 -2.67 -35.44
N PRO A 127 -25.96 -1.76 -35.70
CA PRO A 127 -27.18 -2.03 -36.47
C PRO A 127 -26.97 -2.58 -37.90
N GLY A 128 -25.74 -2.60 -38.41
CA GLY A 128 -25.36 -3.10 -39.74
C GLY A 128 -24.62 -4.45 -39.76
N GLY A 129 -24.50 -5.15 -38.63
CA GLY A 129 -23.82 -6.46 -38.59
C GLY A 129 -22.28 -6.41 -38.59
N ASP A 130 -21.69 -5.20 -38.65
CA ASP A 130 -20.25 -5.02 -38.46
C ASP A 130 -19.81 -5.53 -37.08
N GLN A 131 -18.76 -6.35 -37.09
CA GLN A 131 -18.12 -6.80 -35.86
C GLN A 131 -17.44 -5.58 -35.22
N GLY A 132 -18.05 -5.01 -34.18
CA GLY A 132 -17.39 -4.00 -33.35
C GLY A 132 -16.05 -4.57 -32.88
N GLY A 133 -14.95 -3.93 -33.26
CA GLY A 133 -13.60 -4.45 -33.00
C GLY A 133 -13.40 -4.72 -31.51
N ASN A 134 -12.95 -5.92 -31.16
CA ASN A 134 -12.61 -6.24 -29.77
C ASN A 134 -11.40 -5.39 -29.34
N ARG A 135 -11.61 -4.44 -28.44
CA ARG A 135 -10.56 -3.58 -27.88
C ARG A 135 -10.02 -4.19 -26.60
N CYS A 136 -8.72 -4.00 -26.32
CA CYS A 136 -8.16 -4.39 -25.02
C CYS A 136 -8.68 -3.44 -23.94
N VAL A 137 -9.05 -4.00 -22.78
CA VAL A 137 -9.42 -3.22 -21.60
C VAL A 137 -8.21 -2.49 -21.02
N HIS A 138 -8.46 -1.47 -20.19
CA HIS A 138 -7.41 -0.87 -19.37
C HIS A 138 -7.36 -1.56 -18.00
N MET A 139 -6.14 -1.77 -17.49
CA MET A 139 -5.88 -2.41 -16.19
C MET A 139 -5.05 -1.50 -15.30
N LEU A 140 -5.47 -1.37 -14.05
CA LEU A 140 -4.82 -0.57 -13.02
C LEU A 140 -4.65 -1.39 -11.76
N ASN A 141 -3.57 -1.11 -11.02
CA ASN A 141 -3.30 -1.74 -9.74
C ASN A 141 -2.77 -0.69 -8.75
N SER A 142 -3.23 -0.76 -7.50
CA SER A 142 -2.80 0.11 -6.42
C SER A 142 -2.77 -0.65 -5.10
N THR A 143 -1.67 -0.54 -4.36
CA THR A 143 -1.62 -1.03 -2.98
C THR A 143 -2.58 -0.22 -2.13
N LEU A 144 -3.54 -0.86 -1.43
CA LEU A 144 -4.27 -0.16 -0.37
C LEU A 144 -3.41 -0.09 0.89
N THR A 145 -2.87 -1.24 1.30
CA THR A 145 -1.92 -1.32 2.42
C THR A 145 -1.04 -2.55 2.32
N ALA A 146 0.26 -2.37 2.52
CA ALA A 146 1.19 -3.44 2.88
C ALA A 146 1.29 -3.48 4.41
N THR A 147 0.82 -4.57 5.04
CA THR A 147 0.49 -4.55 6.47
C THR A 147 1.71 -4.32 7.35
N GLU A 148 2.85 -4.91 7.00
CA GLU A 148 4.08 -4.90 7.80
C GLU A 148 4.81 -3.57 7.71
N ARG A 149 4.81 -2.94 6.53
CA ARG A 149 5.35 -1.58 6.36
C ARG A 149 4.47 -0.55 7.04
N THR A 150 3.14 -0.70 6.92
CA THR A 150 2.18 0.16 7.61
C THR A 150 2.32 0.01 9.12
N MET A 151 2.50 -1.21 9.62
CA MET A 151 2.78 -1.46 11.03
C MET A 151 4.08 -0.78 11.48
N CYS A 152 5.16 -0.83 10.70
CA CYS A 152 6.38 -0.07 11.02
C CYS A 152 6.08 1.44 11.16
N CYS A 153 5.28 2.00 10.24
CA CYS A 153 4.93 3.42 10.26
C CYS A 153 4.08 3.78 11.49
N VAL A 154 3.09 2.94 11.83
CA VAL A 154 2.27 3.08 13.04
C VAL A 154 3.15 3.01 14.30
N LEU A 155 4.04 2.00 14.39
CA LEU A 155 4.93 1.85 15.54
C LEU A 155 5.81 3.08 15.75
N GLU A 156 6.35 3.69 14.68
CA GLU A 156 7.18 4.89 14.81
C GLU A 156 6.36 6.15 15.16
N ASN A 157 5.17 6.34 14.59
CA ASN A 157 4.36 7.54 14.79
C ASN A 157 3.52 7.51 16.09
N TYR A 158 3.19 6.34 16.61
CA TYR A 158 2.36 6.18 17.81
C TYR A 158 3.14 5.75 19.06
N GLN A 159 4.47 5.65 19.00
CA GLN A 159 5.29 5.33 20.17
C GLN A 159 5.26 6.42 21.25
N THR A 160 5.42 5.97 22.49
CA THR A 160 5.55 6.75 23.72
C THR A 160 6.70 6.16 24.54
N PRO A 161 7.16 6.81 25.63
CA PRO A 161 8.19 6.23 26.50
C PRO A 161 7.83 4.84 27.07
N ASP A 162 6.53 4.53 27.21
CA ASP A 162 6.04 3.33 27.88
C ASP A 162 5.52 2.24 26.94
N GLY A 163 5.34 2.54 25.65
CA GLY A 163 4.71 1.64 24.69
C GLY A 163 4.20 2.34 23.45
N VAL A 164 3.23 1.73 22.76
CA VAL A 164 2.64 2.25 21.53
C VAL A 164 1.14 2.42 21.70
N ARG A 165 0.61 3.59 21.36
CA ARG A 165 -0.84 3.83 21.34
C ARG A 165 -1.45 3.18 20.11
N VAL A 166 -2.65 2.62 20.24
CA VAL A 166 -3.38 2.05 19.09
C VAL A 166 -4.15 3.18 18.38
N PRO A 167 -4.01 3.34 17.04
CA PRO A 167 -4.82 4.28 16.27
C PRO A 167 -6.32 4.06 16.50
N GLU A 168 -7.11 5.14 16.63
CA GLU A 168 -8.53 5.07 16.99
C GLU A 168 -9.34 4.15 16.07
N VAL A 169 -9.07 4.20 14.77
CA VAL A 169 -9.74 3.36 13.76
C VAL A 169 -9.43 1.87 13.89
N LEU A 170 -8.33 1.49 14.56
CA LEU A 170 -7.93 0.10 14.77
C LEU A 170 -8.47 -0.51 16.06
N LYS A 171 -8.84 0.30 17.06
CA LYS A 171 -9.32 -0.18 18.37
C LYS A 171 -10.50 -1.17 18.28
N PRO A 172 -11.52 -0.98 17.42
CA PRO A 172 -12.63 -1.94 17.28
C PRO A 172 -12.17 -3.33 16.80
N PHE A 173 -11.09 -3.40 16.03
CA PHE A 173 -10.52 -4.64 15.49
C PHE A 173 -9.54 -5.32 16.45
N MET A 174 -9.14 -4.63 17.52
CA MET A 174 -8.18 -5.11 18.52
C MET A 174 -8.83 -5.45 19.86
N ALA A 175 -10.12 -5.81 19.87
CA ALA A 175 -10.89 -6.10 21.08
C ALA A 175 -10.83 -4.98 22.15
N GLY A 176 -10.75 -3.72 21.70
CA GLY A 176 -10.69 -2.55 22.59
C GLY A 176 -9.32 -2.26 23.19
N VAL A 177 -8.24 -2.93 22.73
CA VAL A 177 -6.88 -2.57 23.16
C VAL A 177 -6.55 -1.16 22.68
N GLU A 178 -6.22 -0.27 23.62
CA GLU A 178 -5.86 1.12 23.34
C GLU A 178 -4.35 1.39 23.42
N PHE A 179 -3.61 0.53 24.12
CA PHE A 179 -2.20 0.71 24.38
C PHE A 179 -1.44 -0.62 24.45
N ILE A 180 -0.28 -0.67 23.80
CA ILE A 180 0.60 -1.83 23.77
C ILE A 180 1.87 -1.49 24.57
N PRO A 181 2.01 -1.95 25.82
CA PRO A 181 3.14 -1.58 26.68
C PRO A 181 4.43 -2.32 26.30
N PHE A 182 5.58 -1.64 26.43
CA PHE A 182 6.87 -2.28 26.27
C PHE A 182 7.18 -3.22 27.45
N ARG A 183 7.53 -4.47 27.15
CA ARG A 183 7.91 -5.48 28.16
C ARG A 183 9.41 -5.54 28.44
N LYS A 184 10.21 -4.97 27.54
CA LYS A 184 11.67 -4.98 27.60
C LYS A 184 12.18 -3.58 27.29
N GLU A 185 13.35 -3.27 27.82
CA GLU A 185 14.09 -2.04 27.55
C GLU A 185 15.52 -2.37 27.12
N ILE A 186 16.20 -1.40 26.53
CA ILE A 186 17.59 -1.53 26.12
C ILE A 186 18.46 -0.99 27.26
N ASP A 187 19.29 -1.84 27.86
CA ASP A 187 20.23 -1.41 28.89
C ASP A 187 21.38 -0.54 28.32
N ALA A 188 22.21 0.04 29.18
CA ALA A 188 23.36 0.86 28.78
C ALA A 188 24.39 0.11 27.91
N LYS A 189 24.31 -1.22 27.84
CA LYS A 189 25.18 -2.08 27.02
C LYS A 189 24.49 -2.53 25.71
N GLY A 190 23.30 -2.02 25.41
CA GLY A 190 22.55 -2.35 24.20
C GLY A 190 21.77 -3.66 24.29
N LYS A 191 21.65 -4.28 25.47
CA LYS A 191 20.98 -5.57 25.64
C LYS A 191 19.51 -5.37 26.01
N LEU A 192 18.63 -6.14 25.38
CA LEU A 192 17.21 -6.21 25.78
C LEU A 192 17.08 -6.91 27.14
N VAL A 193 16.66 -6.14 28.15
CA VAL A 193 16.40 -6.61 29.52
C VAL A 193 14.92 -6.44 29.86
N PRO A 194 14.33 -7.23 30.78
CA PRO A 194 12.97 -7.02 31.23
C PRO A 194 12.79 -5.62 31.81
N ARG A 195 11.76 -4.89 31.36
CA ARG A 195 11.41 -3.60 31.94
C ARG A 195 10.74 -3.85 33.29
N GLN A 196 11.15 -3.13 34.33
CA GLN A 196 10.39 -3.11 35.58
C GLN A 196 9.03 -2.45 35.30
N GLN A 197 7.94 -3.21 35.42
CA GLN A 197 6.61 -2.64 35.26
C GLN A 197 6.40 -1.56 36.34
N PRO A 198 5.84 -0.39 35.99
CA PRO A 198 5.36 0.51 37.03
C PRO A 198 4.36 -0.24 37.92
N PRO A 199 4.32 0.04 39.24
CA PRO A 199 3.32 -0.58 40.11
C PRO A 199 1.94 -0.32 39.52
N ALA A 200 1.10 -1.36 39.46
CA ALA A 200 -0.28 -1.24 38.97
C ALA A 200 -0.96 -0.09 39.73
N ALA A 201 -1.45 0.90 38.98
CA ALA A 201 -2.24 2.00 39.51
C ALA A 201 -3.62 1.49 39.96
#